data_AF-A0A7C5ZW68-F1
#
_entry.id   AF-A0A7C5ZW68-F1
#
_cell.length_a   1.000
_cell.length_b   1.000
_cell.length_c   1.000
_cell.angle_alpha   90.00
_cell.angle_beta   90.00
_cell.angle_gamma   90.00
#
_symmetry.space_group_name_H-M   'P 1'
#
loop_
_entity.id
_entity.type
_entity.pdbx_description
1 polymer ?
#
loop_
_entity_poly.entity_id
_entity_poly.type
_entity_poly.pdbx_seq_one_letter_code
_entity_poly.pdbx_strand_id
1 'polypeptide(L)'
;MNRADNGGKISSDQIMIRTAETLIIETPERVELEFSLASIGNRFIAVAIDHCIQFSVIIGLLIIFAIIFNGFSVYDLAVEPSGQLPNWLIALLIFLLFLVFVGYFIFFEWFWSGQTPGKRVMKLRVIREDGRPITLWEAAARNLLRVFDALPGFFIPIYSVGLIASFISRRDQRIGDLFAGTVVVREKQGEMPSFYDFFADAGFDVALKREMPRVQFEADLKSIGEPEIEVVESYLRRRKNLDEHLRKWMAWRIALPLMLRLKPQYNAAEFTYEGFLEELLHKYHSRRRRLD
;
A
#
# COMPACT_ATOMS: atom_id res chain seq x y z
N MET A 1 -42.46 44.05 -33.59
CA MET A 1 -43.02 44.18 -32.22
C MET A 1 -42.54 42.97 -31.41
N ASN A 2 -41.87 43.20 -30.28
CA ASN A 2 -41.29 42.27 -29.27
C ASN A 2 -40.15 41.33 -29.72
N ARG A 3 -38.92 41.31 -29.16
CA ARG A 3 -38.29 41.52 -27.82
C ARG A 3 -38.24 40.26 -26.94
N ALA A 4 -37.00 39.90 -26.55
CA ALA A 4 -36.55 39.04 -25.42
C ALA A 4 -36.92 37.55 -25.50
N ASP A 5 -36.23 36.56 -24.94
CA ASP A 5 -34.94 36.32 -24.26
C ASP A 5 -35.06 34.83 -23.86
N ASN A 6 -34.05 34.00 -24.09
CA ASN A 6 -33.72 32.97 -23.09
C ASN A 6 -32.36 32.34 -23.40
N GLY A 7 -31.39 32.76 -22.61
CA GLY A 7 -30.14 32.05 -22.47
C GLY A 7 -30.27 30.69 -21.79
N GLY A 8 -29.19 29.93 -21.92
CA GLY A 8 -28.67 29.09 -20.86
C GLY A 8 -29.49 27.85 -20.47
N LYS A 9 -29.13 26.72 -21.07
CA LYS A 9 -28.86 25.49 -20.30
C LYS A 9 -28.05 24.53 -21.19
N ILE A 10 -26.73 24.72 -21.17
CA ILE A 10 -25.80 23.64 -21.51
C ILE A 10 -26.01 22.60 -20.41
N SER A 11 -26.73 21.52 -20.74
CA SER A 11 -26.95 20.40 -19.84
C SER A 11 -25.59 19.94 -19.34
N SER A 12 -25.42 20.04 -18.03
CA SER A 12 -24.26 19.54 -17.31
C SER A 12 -24.37 18.02 -17.24
N ASP A 13 -24.34 17.35 -18.40
CA ASP A 13 -24.08 15.93 -18.46
C ASP A 13 -22.61 15.77 -18.10
N GLN A 14 -22.41 15.66 -16.79
CA GLN A 14 -21.18 15.24 -16.18
C GLN A 14 -20.69 14.02 -16.94
N ILE A 15 -19.58 14.21 -17.65
CA ILE A 15 -18.70 13.13 -18.09
C ILE A 15 -18.22 12.48 -16.79
N MET A 16 -19.02 11.54 -16.28
CA MET A 16 -18.62 10.59 -15.25
C MET A 16 -17.55 9.72 -15.90
N ILE A 17 -16.30 10.16 -15.79
CA ILE A 17 -15.13 9.32 -16.00
C ILE A 17 -15.27 8.19 -14.98
N ARG A 18 -15.82 7.06 -15.43
CA ARG A 18 -15.94 5.83 -14.64
C ARG A 18 -14.55 5.28 -14.41
N THR A 19 -13.87 5.77 -13.38
CA THR A 19 -12.61 5.18 -12.92
C THR A 19 -12.91 3.83 -12.28
N ALA A 20 -12.15 2.81 -12.63
CA ALA A 20 -12.40 1.39 -12.32
C ALA A 20 -12.23 0.99 -10.83
N GLU A 21 -12.34 1.92 -9.88
CA GLU A 21 -11.89 1.74 -8.48
C GLU A 21 -12.96 1.94 -7.41
N THR A 22 -14.25 1.95 -7.77
CA THR A 22 -15.35 2.16 -6.82
C THR A 22 -16.24 0.93 -6.73
N LEU A 23 -16.31 0.28 -5.55
CA LEU A 23 -17.28 -0.77 -5.26
C LEU A 23 -18.52 -0.12 -4.62
N ILE A 24 -19.65 -0.14 -5.33
CA ILE A 24 -20.95 0.29 -4.81
C ILE A 24 -21.61 -0.93 -4.17
N ILE A 25 -21.79 -0.91 -2.85
CA ILE A 25 -22.57 -1.92 -2.14
C ILE A 25 -23.92 -1.29 -1.81
N GLU A 26 -25.01 -1.87 -2.33
CA GLU A 26 -26.37 -1.50 -1.94
C GLU A 26 -26.66 -2.13 -0.57
N THR A 27 -26.66 -1.32 0.48
CA THR A 27 -27.14 -1.76 1.79
C THR A 27 -28.67 -1.87 1.80
N PRO A 28 -29.28 -2.67 2.70
CA PRO A 28 -30.74 -2.83 2.79
C PRO A 28 -31.51 -1.51 2.99
N GLU A 29 -30.81 -0.46 3.42
CA GLU A 29 -31.32 0.90 3.64
C GLU A 29 -31.28 1.78 2.39
N ARG A 30 -30.87 1.24 1.23
CA ARG A 30 -30.86 1.92 -0.08
C ARG A 30 -30.00 3.18 -0.11
N VAL A 31 -28.89 3.16 0.65
CA VAL A 31 -27.85 4.19 0.61
C VAL A 31 -26.64 3.60 -0.12
N GLU A 32 -26.26 4.24 -1.23
CA GLU A 32 -25.08 3.88 -2.03
C GLU A 32 -23.81 4.25 -1.23
N LEU A 33 -23.12 3.26 -0.70
CA LEU A 33 -21.84 3.48 -0.02
C LEU A 33 -20.71 3.31 -1.04
N GLU A 34 -20.12 4.44 -1.45
CA GLU A 34 -18.88 4.45 -2.24
C GLU A 34 -17.71 4.01 -1.36
N PHE A 35 -17.22 2.79 -1.57
CA PHE A 35 -15.97 2.32 -0.99
C PHE A 35 -14.84 2.47 -2.01
N SER A 36 -13.86 3.32 -1.70
CA SER A 36 -12.57 3.32 -2.40
C SER A 36 -11.94 1.95 -2.19
N LEU A 37 -11.82 1.15 -3.25
CA LEU A 37 -11.09 -0.12 -3.20
C LEU A 37 -9.66 0.18 -2.71
N ALA A 38 -9.20 -0.54 -1.69
CA ALA A 38 -7.85 -0.35 -1.17
C ALA A 38 -6.84 -0.61 -2.30
N SER A 39 -5.85 0.27 -2.46
CA SER A 39 -4.85 0.10 -3.52
C SER A 39 -4.18 -1.26 -3.42
N ILE A 40 -3.91 -1.89 -4.57
CA ILE A 40 -3.28 -3.20 -4.68
C ILE A 40 -1.97 -3.28 -3.87
N GLY A 41 -1.22 -2.16 -3.83
CA GLY A 41 0.01 -2.03 -3.05
C GLY A 41 -0.21 -2.14 -1.54
N ASN A 42 -1.28 -1.56 -0.99
CA ASN A 42 -1.55 -1.62 0.44
C ASN A 42 -1.87 -3.05 0.90
N ARG A 43 -2.53 -3.82 0.05
CA ARG A 43 -2.80 -5.24 0.29
C ARG A 43 -1.52 -6.07 0.22
N PHE A 44 -0.63 -5.76 -0.72
CA PHE A 44 0.68 -6.41 -0.80
C PHE A 44 1.52 -6.20 0.46
N ILE A 45 1.61 -4.96 0.96
CA ILE A 45 2.33 -4.65 2.20
C ILE A 45 1.70 -5.38 3.39
N ALA A 46 0.37 -5.36 3.52
CA ALA A 46 -0.32 -6.08 4.60
C ALA A 46 0.04 -7.57 4.58
N VAL A 47 0.00 -8.20 3.40
CA VAL A 47 0.37 -9.60 3.22
C VAL A 47 1.85 -9.84 3.51
N ALA A 48 2.74 -8.95 3.09
CA ALA A 48 4.17 -9.05 3.35
C ALA A 48 4.48 -8.99 4.85
N ILE A 49 3.86 -8.05 5.59
CA ILE A 49 3.98 -7.95 7.04
C ILE A 49 3.49 -9.24 7.71
N ASP A 50 2.33 -9.75 7.31
CA ASP A 50 1.80 -11.00 7.86
C ASP A 50 2.74 -12.20 7.59
N HIS A 51 3.34 -12.29 6.40
CA HIS A 51 4.32 -13.33 6.10
C HIS A 51 5.60 -13.18 6.93
N CYS A 52 6.13 -11.97 7.14
CA CYS A 52 7.29 -11.74 8.01
C CYS A 52 7.03 -12.21 9.45
N ILE A 53 5.83 -11.94 9.96
CA ILE A 53 5.40 -12.41 11.29
C ILE A 53 5.32 -13.94 11.30
N GLN A 54 4.65 -14.54 10.30
CA GLN A 54 4.57 -16.00 10.20
C GLN A 54 5.93 -16.67 10.11
N PHE A 55 6.85 -16.14 9.30
CA PHE A 55 8.22 -16.66 9.18
C PHE A 55 8.96 -16.60 10.51
N SER A 56 8.82 -15.50 11.24
CA SER A 56 9.44 -15.35 12.56
C SER A 56 8.89 -16.37 13.56
N VAL A 57 7.57 -16.63 13.53
CA VAL A 57 6.93 -17.68 14.35
C VAL A 57 7.40 -19.08 13.95
N ILE A 58 7.49 -19.38 12.65
CA ILE A 58 7.98 -20.68 12.14
C ILE A 58 9.42 -20.91 12.59
N ILE A 59 10.31 -19.93 12.42
CA ILE A 59 11.71 -20.03 12.85
C ILE A 59 11.79 -20.26 14.35
N GLY A 60 11.04 -19.49 15.15
CA GLY A 60 10.97 -19.69 16.60
C GLY A 60 10.48 -21.08 17.00
N LEU A 61 9.45 -21.59 16.31
CA LEU A 61 8.93 -22.95 16.53
C LEU A 61 9.98 -24.01 16.20
N LEU A 62 10.69 -23.88 15.08
CA LEU A 62 11.77 -24.80 14.69
C LEU A 62 12.93 -24.78 15.69
N ILE A 63 13.31 -23.61 16.21
CA ILE A 63 14.33 -23.48 17.25
C ILE A 63 13.89 -24.18 18.54
N ILE A 64 12.66 -23.92 19.00
CA ILE A 64 12.11 -24.57 20.20
C ILE A 64 12.08 -26.09 20.02
N PHE A 65 11.64 -26.55 18.85
CA PHE A 65 11.58 -27.97 18.52
C PHE A 65 12.98 -28.61 18.53
N ALA A 66 13.96 -27.97 17.91
CA ALA A 66 15.36 -28.42 17.93
C ALA A 66 15.93 -28.52 19.37
N ILE A 67 15.60 -27.57 20.24
CA ILE A 67 16.02 -27.57 21.65
C ILE A 67 15.35 -28.71 22.43
N ILE A 68 14.04 -28.93 22.25
CA ILE A 68 13.29 -29.96 22.99
C ILE A 68 13.78 -31.37 22.62
N PHE A 69 13.96 -31.64 21.33
CA PHE A 69 14.26 -32.97 20.83
C PHE A 69 15.76 -33.31 20.77
N ASN A 70 16.65 -32.41 21.23
CA ASN A 70 18.10 -32.58 21.41
C ASN A 70 18.76 -33.56 20.41
N GLY A 71 19.32 -33.03 19.32
CA GLY A 71 19.98 -33.86 18.30
C GLY A 71 19.60 -33.52 16.85
N PHE A 72 18.74 -32.51 16.65
CA PHE A 72 18.38 -32.01 15.33
C PHE A 72 18.76 -30.54 15.19
N SER A 73 19.37 -30.18 14.06
CA SER A 73 19.57 -28.79 13.67
C SER A 73 18.26 -28.20 13.14
N VAL A 74 18.10 -26.87 13.24
CA VAL A 74 17.05 -26.14 12.52
C VAL A 74 17.14 -26.41 11.01
N TYR A 75 18.35 -26.60 10.48
CA TYR A 75 18.56 -26.96 9.08
C TYR A 75 17.94 -28.32 8.73
N ASP A 76 18.13 -29.33 9.59
CA ASP A 76 17.59 -30.68 9.38
C ASP A 76 16.06 -30.67 9.40
N LEU A 77 15.46 -29.86 10.27
CA LEU A 77 14.01 -29.72 10.39
C LEU A 77 13.39 -28.93 9.23
N ALA A 78 14.11 -27.94 8.68
CA ALA A 78 13.60 -27.02 7.67
C ALA A 78 13.83 -27.49 6.23
N VAL A 79 14.94 -28.18 5.95
CA VAL A 79 15.40 -28.50 4.59
C VAL A 79 15.31 -30.00 4.29
N GLU A 80 15.72 -30.87 5.23
CA GLU A 80 15.73 -32.32 5.02
C GLU A 80 15.04 -33.12 6.16
N PRO A 81 13.74 -32.89 6.42
CA PRO A 81 13.04 -33.52 7.53
C PRO A 81 12.89 -35.04 7.41
N SER A 82 13.15 -35.64 6.25
CA SER A 82 12.98 -37.08 5.98
C SER A 82 14.21 -37.94 6.28
N GLY A 83 15.37 -37.35 6.57
CA GLY A 83 16.63 -38.12 6.68
C GLY A 83 16.83 -38.85 8.01
N GLN A 84 16.31 -38.30 9.12
CA GLN A 84 16.62 -38.78 10.48
C GLN A 84 15.47 -38.70 11.49
N LEU A 85 14.32 -38.10 11.12
CA LEU A 85 13.21 -37.92 12.06
C LEU A 85 12.25 -39.12 12.08
N PRO A 86 11.77 -39.53 13.27
CA PRO A 86 10.65 -40.47 13.38
C PRO A 86 9.40 -39.95 12.65
N ASN A 87 8.67 -40.84 11.96
CA ASN A 87 7.48 -40.47 11.18
C ASN A 87 6.42 -39.70 11.97
N TRP A 88 6.21 -40.03 13.26
CA TRP A 88 5.27 -39.33 14.12
C TRP A 88 5.70 -37.88 14.39
N LEU A 89 7.02 -37.63 14.45
CA LEU A 89 7.61 -36.33 14.69
C LEU A 89 7.50 -35.44 13.44
N ILE A 90 7.70 -36.04 12.26
CA ILE A 90 7.44 -35.39 10.97
C ILE A 90 5.96 -35.01 10.85
N ALA A 91 5.04 -35.93 11.17
CA ALA A 91 3.61 -35.65 11.13
C ALA A 91 3.21 -34.51 12.09
N LEU A 92 3.78 -34.49 13.30
CA LEU A 92 3.58 -33.41 14.27
C LEU A 92 4.11 -32.07 13.73
N LEU A 93 5.30 -32.05 13.14
CA LEU A 93 5.90 -30.85 12.57
C LEU A 93 5.05 -30.29 11.41
N ILE A 94 4.63 -31.15 10.49
CA ILE A 94 3.73 -30.77 9.37
C ILE A 94 2.43 -30.19 9.90
N PHE A 95 1.83 -30.82 10.92
CA PHE A 95 0.60 -30.33 11.55
C PHE A 95 0.79 -28.95 12.20
N LEU A 96 1.89 -28.74 12.92
CA LEU A 96 2.21 -27.44 13.54
C LEU A 96 2.44 -26.35 12.49
N LEU A 97 3.19 -26.65 11.42
CA LEU A 97 3.41 -25.72 10.31
C LEU A 97 2.10 -25.36 9.60
N PHE A 98 1.22 -26.34 9.38
CA PHE A 98 -0.12 -26.11 8.83
C PHE A 98 -0.94 -25.18 9.73
N LEU A 99 -0.89 -25.38 11.05
CA LEU A 99 -1.61 -24.53 12.01
C LEU A 99 -1.06 -23.09 12.02
N VAL A 100 0.25 -22.91 11.87
CA VAL A 100 0.83 -21.56 11.73
C VAL A 100 0.46 -20.92 10.39
N PHE A 101 0.46 -21.69 9.29
CA PHE A 101 0.19 -21.13 7.96
C PHE A 101 -1.28 -20.76 7.77
N VAL A 102 -2.19 -21.65 8.17
CA VAL A 102 -3.64 -21.50 7.98
C VAL A 102 -4.29 -20.94 9.24
N GLY A 103 -4.00 -21.54 10.39
CA GLY A 103 -4.62 -21.18 11.67
C GLY A 103 -4.31 -19.76 12.12
N TYR A 104 -3.13 -19.22 11.81
CA TYR A 104 -2.82 -17.80 12.05
C TYR A 104 -3.87 -16.88 11.42
N PHE A 105 -4.13 -17.03 10.12
CA PHE A 105 -5.08 -16.16 9.42
C PHE A 105 -6.51 -16.37 9.92
N ILE A 106 -6.93 -17.63 10.13
CA ILE A 106 -8.26 -17.92 10.69
C ILE A 106 -8.43 -17.27 12.06
N PHE A 107 -7.45 -17.44 12.95
CA PHE A 107 -7.50 -16.95 14.32
C PHE A 107 -7.58 -15.43 14.36
N PHE A 108 -6.65 -14.73 13.68
CA PHE A 108 -6.62 -13.27 13.72
C PHE A 108 -7.85 -12.66 13.04
N GLU A 109 -8.25 -13.19 11.88
CA GLU A 109 -9.41 -12.65 11.19
C GLU A 109 -10.72 -12.92 11.95
N TRP A 110 -10.83 -14.03 12.66
CA TRP A 110 -11.97 -14.25 13.56
C TRP A 110 -11.91 -13.33 14.78
N PHE A 111 -10.77 -13.28 15.48
CA PHE A 111 -10.59 -12.56 16.74
C PHE A 111 -10.64 -11.04 16.59
N TRP A 112 -10.19 -10.50 15.44
CA TRP A 112 -10.21 -9.07 15.13
C TRP A 112 -11.21 -8.70 14.05
N SER A 113 -12.29 -9.47 13.90
CA SER A 113 -13.43 -9.13 13.05
C SER A 113 -13.02 -8.76 11.61
N GLY A 114 -12.16 -9.59 11.02
CA GLY A 114 -11.69 -9.48 9.64
C GLY A 114 -10.32 -8.81 9.49
N GLN A 115 -9.54 -8.68 10.55
CA GLN A 115 -8.20 -8.05 10.50
C GLN A 115 -7.10 -9.04 10.92
N THR A 116 -6.00 -9.03 10.20
CA THR A 116 -4.71 -9.61 10.62
C THR A 116 -3.77 -8.49 11.09
N PRO A 117 -2.64 -8.79 11.76
CA PRO A 117 -1.69 -7.75 12.17
C PRO A 117 -1.26 -6.85 11.02
N GLY A 118 -0.90 -7.44 9.87
CA GLY A 118 -0.54 -6.69 8.67
C GLY A 118 -1.71 -5.87 8.10
N LYS A 119 -2.92 -6.44 8.05
CA LYS A 119 -4.12 -5.70 7.62
C LYS A 119 -4.46 -4.56 8.57
N ARG A 120 -4.25 -4.72 9.87
CA ARG A 120 -4.53 -3.71 10.88
C ARG A 120 -3.59 -2.51 10.75
N VAL A 121 -2.30 -2.76 10.49
CA VAL A 121 -1.33 -1.71 10.15
C VAL A 121 -1.80 -0.94 8.91
N MET A 122 -2.31 -1.65 7.91
CA MET A 122 -2.80 -1.02 6.68
C MET A 122 -4.26 -0.55 6.73
N LYS A 123 -4.92 -0.57 7.91
CA LYS A 123 -6.36 -0.28 8.11
C LYS A 123 -7.29 -0.96 7.10
N LEU A 124 -6.96 -2.20 6.75
CA LEU A 124 -7.77 -3.08 5.92
C LEU A 124 -8.65 -3.93 6.84
N ARG A 125 -9.91 -4.13 6.43
CA ARG A 125 -10.82 -5.07 7.10
C ARG A 125 -11.53 -5.92 6.06
N VAL A 126 -11.59 -7.22 6.33
CA VAL A 126 -12.46 -8.13 5.59
C VAL A 126 -13.86 -8.03 6.18
N ILE A 127 -14.85 -7.77 5.34
CA ILE A 127 -16.26 -7.77 5.71
C ILE A 127 -17.03 -8.71 4.79
N ARG A 128 -18.22 -9.13 5.21
CA ARG A 128 -19.16 -9.84 4.34
C ARG A 128 -19.70 -8.88 3.27
N GLU A 129 -20.21 -9.41 2.16
CA GLU A 129 -20.91 -8.61 1.15
C GLU A 129 -22.09 -7.81 1.74
N ASP A 130 -22.75 -8.35 2.79
CA ASP A 130 -23.81 -7.67 3.55
C ASP A 130 -23.32 -6.59 4.53
N GLY A 131 -22.02 -6.28 4.57
CA GLY A 131 -21.44 -5.27 5.47
C GLY A 131 -21.18 -5.74 6.91
N ARG A 132 -21.56 -6.97 7.26
CA ARG A 132 -21.36 -7.53 8.62
C ARG A 132 -19.91 -8.01 8.84
N PRO A 133 -19.44 -8.08 10.11
CA PRO A 133 -18.14 -8.69 10.41
C PRO A 133 -18.14 -10.17 10.04
N ILE A 134 -16.97 -10.69 9.69
CA ILE A 134 -16.83 -12.09 9.29
C ILE A 134 -17.02 -13.03 10.47
N THR A 135 -17.52 -14.23 10.18
CA THR A 135 -17.65 -15.32 11.16
C THR A 135 -16.46 -16.27 11.10
N LEU A 136 -16.31 -17.14 12.11
CA LEU A 136 -15.25 -18.16 12.13
C LEU A 136 -15.31 -19.09 10.92
N TRP A 137 -16.53 -19.47 10.48
CA TRP A 137 -16.71 -20.34 9.33
C TRP A 137 -16.21 -19.71 8.03
N GLU A 138 -16.42 -18.41 7.87
CA GLU A 138 -16.00 -17.68 6.67
C GLU A 138 -14.51 -17.42 6.67
N ALA A 139 -13.95 -17.08 7.85
CA ALA A 139 -12.51 -17.03 8.04
C ALA A 139 -11.87 -18.38 7.70
N ALA A 140 -12.45 -19.49 8.18
CA ALA A 140 -11.95 -20.84 7.92
C ALA A 140 -12.07 -21.23 6.44
N ALA A 141 -13.26 -21.12 5.84
CA ALA A 141 -13.50 -21.49 4.44
C ALA A 141 -12.55 -20.75 3.50
N ARG A 142 -12.39 -19.44 3.70
CA ARG A 142 -11.54 -18.58 2.86
C ARG A 142 -10.06 -18.89 3.01
N ASN A 143 -9.58 -19.17 4.23
CA ASN A 143 -8.17 -19.49 4.48
C ASN A 143 -7.81 -20.95 4.19
N LEU A 144 -8.77 -21.88 4.23
CA LEU A 144 -8.57 -23.26 3.78
C LEU A 144 -8.53 -23.35 2.25
N LEU A 145 -9.44 -22.64 1.56
CA LEU A 145 -9.39 -22.53 0.10
C LEU A 145 -8.11 -21.84 -0.39
N ARG A 146 -7.55 -20.92 0.40
CA ARG A 146 -6.23 -20.33 0.14
C ARG A 146 -5.11 -21.38 0.07
N VAL A 147 -5.20 -22.49 0.79
CA VAL A 147 -4.20 -23.58 0.68
C VAL A 147 -4.27 -24.21 -0.69
N PHE A 148 -5.47 -24.44 -1.21
CA PHE A 148 -5.70 -25.00 -2.55
C PHE A 148 -5.25 -24.03 -3.66
N ASP A 149 -5.50 -22.73 -3.49
CA ASP A 149 -5.02 -21.69 -4.41
C ASP A 149 -3.49 -21.53 -4.38
N ALA A 150 -2.82 -21.95 -3.30
CA ALA A 150 -1.37 -21.88 -3.13
C ALA A 150 -0.61 -23.14 -3.64
N LEU A 151 -1.33 -24.14 -4.15
CA LEU A 151 -0.76 -25.44 -4.54
C LEU A 151 0.31 -25.40 -5.65
N PRO A 152 0.42 -24.39 -6.53
CA PRO A 152 1.56 -24.30 -7.45
C PRO A 152 2.89 -23.86 -6.79
N GLY A 153 2.97 -23.70 -5.46
CA GLY A 153 4.15 -23.15 -4.79
C GLY A 153 4.24 -23.41 -3.28
N PHE A 154 3.79 -24.57 -2.80
CA PHE A 154 3.69 -24.91 -1.36
C PHE A 154 5.00 -24.70 -0.55
N PHE A 155 6.16 -24.77 -1.20
CA PHE A 155 7.47 -24.66 -0.55
C PHE A 155 8.14 -23.28 -0.64
N ILE A 156 7.69 -22.38 -1.53
CA ILE A 156 8.28 -21.05 -1.69
C ILE A 156 7.13 -20.02 -1.75
N PRO A 157 6.86 -19.26 -0.67
CA PRO A 157 5.73 -18.33 -0.61
C PRO A 157 5.88 -17.08 -1.52
N ILE A 158 7.00 -16.98 -2.25
CA ILE A 158 7.23 -15.94 -3.26
C ILE A 158 6.24 -16.07 -4.43
N TYR A 159 5.71 -17.28 -4.69
CA TYR A 159 4.82 -17.55 -5.81
C TYR A 159 3.41 -17.96 -5.37
N SER A 160 2.80 -17.22 -4.45
CA SER A 160 1.38 -17.43 -4.19
C SER A 160 0.58 -17.01 -5.43
N VAL A 161 0.04 -18.00 -6.14
CA VAL A 161 -0.91 -17.80 -7.25
C VAL A 161 -2.12 -16.99 -6.79
N GLY A 162 -2.45 -16.97 -5.49
CA GLY A 162 -3.44 -16.05 -4.92
C GLY A 162 -3.07 -14.55 -4.96
N LEU A 163 -1.78 -14.21 -5.08
CA LEU A 163 -1.31 -12.85 -5.30
C LEU A 163 -1.49 -12.48 -6.79
N ILE A 164 -1.17 -13.41 -7.69
CA ILE A 164 -1.44 -13.34 -9.14
C ILE A 164 -2.95 -13.32 -9.46
N ALA A 165 -3.76 -14.08 -8.74
CA ALA A 165 -5.22 -14.12 -8.91
C ALA A 165 -5.89 -12.84 -8.38
N SER A 166 -5.33 -12.22 -7.33
CA SER A 166 -5.72 -10.87 -6.91
C SER A 166 -5.45 -9.86 -8.04
N PHE A 167 -4.29 -9.95 -8.72
CA PHE A 167 -3.97 -9.09 -9.86
C PHE A 167 -4.95 -9.19 -11.05
N ILE A 168 -5.75 -10.25 -11.16
CA ILE A 168 -6.63 -10.49 -12.32
C ILE A 168 -8.09 -10.11 -12.03
N SER A 169 -8.50 -10.03 -10.76
CA SER A 169 -9.90 -9.79 -10.39
C SER A 169 -10.24 -8.31 -10.31
N ARG A 170 -11.24 -7.84 -11.09
CA ARG A 170 -11.73 -6.44 -11.06
C ARG A 170 -12.38 -6.02 -9.73
N ARG A 171 -12.75 -7.00 -8.89
CA ARG A 171 -13.22 -6.78 -7.50
C ARG A 171 -12.17 -7.19 -6.47
N ASP A 172 -11.01 -7.62 -6.95
CA ASP A 172 -9.83 -7.91 -6.14
C ASP A 172 -10.16 -8.97 -5.05
N GLN A 173 -11.04 -9.92 -5.41
CA GLN A 173 -11.50 -11.07 -4.64
C GLN A 173 -10.83 -12.34 -5.21
N ARG A 174 -10.28 -13.19 -4.35
CA ARG A 174 -9.75 -14.52 -4.69
C ARG A 174 -10.90 -15.55 -4.79
N ILE A 175 -10.59 -16.74 -5.32
CA ILE A 175 -11.55 -17.87 -5.38
C ILE A 175 -12.10 -18.18 -3.98
N GLY A 176 -11.22 -18.20 -2.97
CA GLY A 176 -11.64 -18.34 -1.57
C GLY A 176 -12.53 -17.20 -1.07
N ASP A 177 -12.29 -15.96 -1.50
CA ASP A 177 -13.08 -14.79 -1.06
C ASP A 177 -14.47 -14.77 -1.72
N LEU A 178 -14.56 -15.21 -2.98
CA LEU A 178 -15.80 -15.41 -3.73
C LEU A 178 -16.66 -16.51 -3.10
N PHE A 179 -16.05 -17.64 -2.73
CA PHE A 179 -16.75 -18.73 -2.06
C PHE A 179 -17.26 -18.36 -0.66
N ALA A 180 -16.50 -17.52 0.05
CA ALA A 180 -16.87 -17.06 1.39
C ALA A 180 -17.82 -15.84 1.38
N GLY A 181 -18.13 -15.25 0.22
CA GLY A 181 -18.97 -14.05 0.13
C GLY A 181 -18.38 -12.85 0.90
N THR A 182 -17.06 -12.66 0.80
CA THR A 182 -16.35 -11.61 1.55
C THR A 182 -15.61 -10.64 0.65
N VAL A 183 -15.48 -9.41 1.12
CA VAL A 183 -14.77 -8.32 0.45
C VAL A 183 -13.81 -7.63 1.41
N VAL A 184 -12.65 -7.21 0.90
CA VAL A 184 -11.68 -6.44 1.70
C VAL A 184 -11.90 -4.96 1.45
N VAL A 185 -12.35 -4.25 2.49
CA VAL A 185 -12.60 -2.81 2.44
C VAL A 185 -11.55 -2.04 3.23
N ARG A 186 -11.40 -0.77 2.86
CA ARG A 186 -10.62 0.20 3.62
C ARG A 186 -11.49 0.77 4.75
N GLU A 187 -10.99 0.76 5.97
CA GLU A 187 -11.69 1.35 7.11
C GLU A 187 -11.64 2.89 6.99
N LYS A 188 -12.80 3.56 7.02
CA LYS A 188 -12.95 5.00 6.73
C LYS A 188 -12.48 5.94 7.87
N GLN A 189 -11.70 5.45 8.83
CA GLN A 189 -11.24 6.23 9.97
C GLN A 189 -9.77 6.67 9.82
N GLY A 190 -9.61 7.94 9.42
CA GLY A 190 -8.34 8.65 9.32
C GLY A 190 -7.58 8.32 8.05
N GLU A 191 -7.39 9.35 7.21
CA GLU A 191 -6.47 9.32 6.08
C GLU A 191 -5.17 8.65 6.51
N MET A 192 -4.87 7.50 5.92
CA MET A 192 -3.62 6.77 6.16
C MET A 192 -2.77 6.76 4.91
N PRO A 193 -1.45 6.72 5.11
CA PRO A 193 -0.45 6.64 4.08
C PRO A 193 -0.79 5.60 3.01
N SER A 194 -0.81 6.04 1.76
CA SER A 194 -0.79 5.18 0.58
C SER A 194 0.44 4.27 0.61
N PHE A 195 0.45 3.21 -0.21
CA PHE A 195 1.63 2.39 -0.49
C PHE A 195 2.87 3.27 -0.69
N TYR A 196 2.67 4.40 -1.40
CA TYR A 196 3.69 5.42 -1.60
C TYR A 196 4.19 6.08 -0.33
N ASP A 197 3.30 6.43 0.60
CA ASP A 197 3.66 7.15 1.82
C ASP A 197 4.39 6.24 2.83
N PHE A 198 4.13 4.92 2.82
CA PHE A 198 4.88 3.94 3.62
C PHE A 198 6.37 3.86 3.18
N PHE A 199 6.65 3.97 1.89
CA PHE A 199 8.03 4.03 1.38
C PHE A 199 8.61 5.45 1.43
N ALA A 200 7.77 6.49 1.37
CA ALA A 200 8.22 7.87 1.51
C ALA A 200 8.83 8.14 2.89
N ASP A 201 8.24 7.60 3.96
CA ASP A 201 8.73 7.76 5.34
C ASP A 201 10.06 6.99 5.58
N ALA A 202 10.28 5.90 4.84
CA ALA A 202 11.56 5.16 4.84
C ALA A 202 12.70 5.89 4.10
N GLY A 203 12.52 7.18 3.74
CA GLY A 203 13.48 7.97 2.99
C GLY A 203 13.52 7.66 1.49
N PHE A 204 12.64 6.77 1.01
CA PHE A 204 12.45 6.43 -0.40
C PHE A 204 11.22 7.16 -0.94
N ASP A 205 11.27 8.49 -0.93
CA ASP A 205 10.24 9.26 -1.61
C ASP A 205 10.47 9.20 -3.13
N VAL A 206 9.94 8.14 -3.75
CA VAL A 206 10.00 7.92 -5.19
C VAL A 206 9.37 9.08 -5.97
N ALA A 207 8.46 9.83 -5.34
CA ALA A 207 7.82 11.00 -5.95
C ALA A 207 8.71 12.25 -5.91
N LEU A 208 9.58 12.38 -4.90
CA LEU A 208 10.62 13.40 -4.82
C LEU A 208 11.94 12.98 -5.48
N LYS A 209 11.99 11.81 -6.14
CA LYS A 209 13.16 11.39 -6.89
C LYS A 209 13.45 12.42 -7.99
N ARG A 210 14.69 12.91 -8.02
CA ARG A 210 15.19 13.85 -9.01
C ARG A 210 14.99 13.30 -10.42
N GLU A 211 14.23 14.02 -11.24
CA GLU A 211 14.00 13.71 -12.65
C GLU A 211 14.65 14.74 -13.58
N MET A 212 14.85 15.96 -13.10
CA MET A 212 15.45 17.02 -13.89
C MET A 212 16.98 17.03 -13.77
N PRO A 213 17.68 17.54 -14.81
CA PRO A 213 19.08 17.89 -14.69
C PRO A 213 19.29 18.82 -13.50
N ARG A 214 20.40 18.62 -12.80
CA ARG A 214 20.72 19.38 -11.59
C ARG A 214 20.85 20.87 -11.92
N VAL A 215 19.92 21.68 -11.44
CA VAL A 215 20.03 23.14 -11.51
C VAL A 215 21.00 23.59 -10.42
N GLN A 216 22.16 24.10 -10.83
CA GLN A 216 23.10 24.69 -9.90
C GLN A 216 22.63 26.11 -9.54
N PHE A 217 22.34 26.33 -8.26
CA PHE A 217 22.08 27.67 -7.75
C PHE A 217 22.67 27.88 -6.35
N GLU A 218 23.03 29.13 -6.05
CA GLU A 218 23.48 29.58 -4.73
C GLU A 218 22.49 30.59 -4.14
N ALA A 219 22.01 30.33 -2.93
CA ALA A 219 21.11 31.22 -2.19
C ALA A 219 21.19 30.95 -0.68
N ASP A 220 20.82 31.96 0.13
CA ASP A 220 20.64 31.78 1.57
C ASP A 220 19.26 31.22 1.87
N LEU A 221 19.20 29.94 2.30
CA LEU A 221 17.95 29.25 2.65
C LEU A 221 17.38 29.66 4.02
N LYS A 222 18.00 30.58 4.78
CA LYS A 222 17.47 31.03 6.09
C LYS A 222 16.10 31.69 6.01
N SER A 223 15.75 32.25 4.86
CA SER A 223 14.50 32.97 4.64
C SER A 223 13.31 32.08 4.24
N ILE A 224 13.52 30.76 4.08
CA ILE A 224 12.48 29.80 3.72
C ILE A 224 12.06 28.99 4.95
N GLY A 225 10.75 28.95 5.20
CA GLY A 225 10.15 28.15 6.26
C GLY A 225 9.53 26.85 5.74
N GLU A 226 9.02 26.05 6.68
CA GLU A 226 8.28 24.82 6.40
C GLU A 226 7.06 25.02 5.47
N PRO A 227 6.23 26.09 5.59
CA PRO A 227 5.05 26.24 4.73
C PRO A 227 5.39 26.36 3.24
N GLU A 228 6.47 27.05 2.90
CA GLU A 228 6.92 27.15 1.52
C GLU A 228 7.41 25.80 0.99
N ILE A 229 8.12 25.03 1.83
CA ILE A 229 8.63 23.71 1.47
C ILE A 229 7.48 22.71 1.29
N GLU A 230 6.43 22.77 2.10
CA GLU A 230 5.24 21.92 1.99
C GLU A 230 4.52 22.11 0.64
N VAL A 231 4.44 23.35 0.15
CA VAL A 231 3.89 23.65 -1.19
C VAL A 231 4.75 23.05 -2.30
N VAL A 232 6.08 23.14 -2.16
CA VAL A 232 7.03 22.55 -3.11
C VAL A 232 6.90 21.02 -3.13
N GLU A 233 6.86 20.38 -1.96
CA GLU A 233 6.67 18.94 -1.82
C GLU A 233 5.33 18.49 -2.42
N SER A 234 4.24 19.18 -2.09
CA SER A 234 2.91 18.90 -2.61
C SER A 234 2.85 18.95 -4.14
N TYR A 235 3.53 19.92 -4.75
CA TYR A 235 3.64 20.03 -6.19
C TYR A 235 4.46 18.88 -6.79
N LEU A 236 5.68 18.63 -6.27
CA LEU A 236 6.57 17.59 -6.79
C LEU A 236 5.93 16.20 -6.69
N ARG A 237 5.17 15.92 -5.62
CA ARG A 237 4.39 14.67 -5.48
C ARG A 237 3.31 14.51 -6.55
N ARG A 238 2.63 15.60 -6.94
CA ARG A 238 1.50 15.55 -7.89
C ARG A 238 1.91 15.67 -9.35
N ARG A 239 3.14 16.10 -9.65
CA ARG A 239 3.56 16.47 -11.01
C ARG A 239 3.33 15.39 -12.07
N LYS A 240 3.45 14.11 -11.73
CA LYS A 240 3.28 12.98 -12.66
C LYS A 240 1.83 12.79 -13.12
N ASN A 241 0.88 13.32 -12.35
CA ASN A 241 -0.55 13.26 -12.65
C ASN A 241 -1.05 14.54 -13.33
N LEU A 242 -0.17 15.52 -13.55
CA LEU A 242 -0.50 16.78 -14.21
C LEU A 242 -0.16 16.72 -15.70
N ASP A 243 -1.03 17.31 -16.53
CA ASP A 243 -0.73 17.59 -17.92
C ASP A 243 0.54 18.46 -18.05
N GLU A 244 1.32 18.26 -19.11
CA GLU A 244 2.64 18.89 -19.27
C GLU A 244 2.58 20.42 -19.20
N HIS A 245 1.55 21.03 -19.80
CA HIS A 245 1.42 22.48 -19.82
C HIS A 245 1.10 23.02 -18.42
N LEU A 246 0.16 22.38 -17.72
CA LEU A 246 -0.21 22.74 -16.35
C LEU A 246 0.95 22.53 -15.39
N ARG A 247 1.70 21.44 -15.57
CA ARG A 247 2.90 21.11 -14.77
C ARG A 247 3.95 22.22 -14.84
N LYS A 248 4.33 22.66 -16.05
CA LYS A 248 5.31 23.75 -16.25
C LYS A 248 4.81 25.09 -15.70
N TRP A 249 3.52 25.39 -15.91
CA TRP A 249 2.92 26.62 -15.39
C TRP A 249 2.88 26.66 -13.85
N MET A 250 2.50 25.55 -13.21
CA MET A 250 2.52 25.44 -11.75
C MET A 250 3.95 25.51 -11.19
N ALA A 251 4.92 24.88 -11.86
CA ALA A 251 6.33 24.98 -11.49
C ALA A 251 6.77 26.45 -11.43
N TRP A 252 6.49 27.21 -12.50
CA TRP A 252 6.79 28.63 -12.58
C TRP A 252 6.09 29.42 -11.47
N ARG A 253 4.78 29.20 -11.28
CA ARG A 253 3.97 29.92 -10.30
C ARG A 253 4.43 29.71 -8.86
N ILE A 254 4.97 28.53 -8.53
CA ILE A 254 5.52 28.21 -7.21
C ILE A 254 6.96 28.70 -7.08
N ALA A 255 7.78 28.50 -8.12
CA ALA A 255 9.20 28.87 -8.09
C ALA A 255 9.40 30.40 -8.07
N LEU A 256 8.60 31.17 -8.79
CA LEU A 256 8.82 32.60 -8.97
C LEU A 256 8.81 33.39 -7.65
N PRO A 257 7.80 33.25 -6.74
CA PRO A 257 7.83 33.90 -5.44
C PRO A 257 9.06 33.52 -4.59
N LEU A 258 9.49 32.25 -4.66
CA LEU A 258 10.66 31.76 -3.93
C LEU A 258 11.96 32.35 -4.48
N MET A 259 12.08 32.45 -5.81
CA MET A 259 13.22 33.10 -6.45
C MET A 259 13.31 34.58 -6.11
N LEU A 260 12.18 35.29 -6.06
CA LEU A 260 12.17 36.71 -5.68
C LEU A 260 12.63 36.94 -4.23
N ARG A 261 12.33 36.00 -3.33
CA ARG A 261 12.77 36.04 -1.93
C ARG A 261 14.23 35.64 -1.76
N LEU A 262 14.64 34.53 -2.39
CA LEU A 262 15.98 33.96 -2.27
C LEU A 262 17.04 34.71 -3.07
N LYS A 263 16.63 35.36 -4.16
CA LYS A 263 17.51 35.97 -5.18
C LYS A 263 18.68 35.04 -5.54
N PRO A 264 18.39 33.79 -5.98
CA PRO A 264 19.43 32.81 -6.23
C PRO A 264 20.34 33.26 -7.37
N GLN A 265 21.64 33.01 -7.25
CA GLN A 265 22.55 33.04 -8.39
C GLN A 265 22.42 31.70 -9.12
N TYR A 266 22.11 31.72 -10.41
CA TYR A 266 21.89 30.52 -11.21
C TYR A 266 22.43 30.69 -12.64
N ASN A 267 22.77 29.57 -13.28
CA ASN A 267 23.13 29.54 -14.69
C ASN A 267 21.86 29.50 -15.56
N ALA A 268 21.61 30.54 -16.35
CA ALA A 268 20.42 30.65 -17.19
C ALA A 268 20.33 29.54 -18.26
N ALA A 269 21.45 28.98 -18.72
CA ALA A 269 21.47 27.93 -19.75
C ALA A 269 20.93 26.58 -19.24
N GLU A 270 21.04 26.32 -17.94
CA GLU A 270 20.66 25.05 -17.31
C GLU A 270 19.40 25.18 -16.44
N PHE A 271 18.85 26.39 -16.35
CA PHE A 271 17.78 26.71 -15.40
C PHE A 271 16.42 26.17 -15.85
N THR A 272 15.79 25.40 -14.98
CA THR A 272 14.38 25.02 -15.10
C THR A 272 13.67 25.27 -13.78
N TYR A 273 12.42 25.71 -13.82
CA TYR A 273 11.65 25.93 -12.60
C TYR A 273 11.45 24.64 -11.81
N GLU A 274 11.19 23.51 -12.48
CA GLU A 274 11.08 22.21 -11.82
C GLU A 274 12.39 21.75 -11.20
N GLY A 275 13.52 21.87 -11.93
CA GLY A 275 14.82 21.50 -11.39
C GLY A 275 15.29 22.41 -10.25
N PHE A 276 14.89 23.69 -10.28
CA PHE A 276 15.11 24.61 -9.15
C PHE A 276 14.34 24.15 -7.91
N LEU A 277 13.05 23.78 -8.05
CA LEU A 277 12.25 23.28 -6.93
C LEU A 277 12.80 21.97 -6.35
N GLU A 278 13.26 21.05 -7.20
CA GLU A 278 13.92 19.81 -6.77
C GLU A 278 15.23 20.09 -6.00
N GLU A 279 16.12 20.93 -6.54
CA GLU A 279 17.39 21.25 -5.87
C GLU A 279 17.15 22.03 -4.56
N LEU A 280 16.15 22.93 -4.54
CA LEU A 280 15.77 23.69 -3.35
C LEU A 280 15.36 22.77 -2.20
N LEU A 281 14.48 21.81 -2.49
CA LEU A 281 14.03 20.83 -1.52
C LEU A 281 15.19 19.98 -0.99
N HIS A 282 16.05 19.52 -1.89
CA HIS A 282 17.25 18.76 -1.51
C HIS A 282 18.19 19.55 -0.60
N LYS A 283 18.44 20.84 -0.90
CA LYS A 283 19.30 21.71 -0.09
C LYS A 283 18.69 22.00 1.28
N TYR A 284 17.37 22.16 1.35
CA TYR A 284 16.64 22.35 2.60
C TYR A 284 16.78 21.15 3.55
N HIS A 285 16.45 19.94 3.07
CA HIS A 285 16.57 18.71 3.86
C HIS A 285 18.01 18.41 4.26
N SER A 286 18.98 18.68 3.37
CA SER A 286 20.41 18.50 3.67
C SER A 286 20.92 19.44 4.76
N ARG A 287 20.32 20.64 4.88
CA ARG A 287 20.64 21.59 5.95
C ARG A 287 20.02 21.16 7.28
N ARG A 288 18.75 20.73 7.27
CA ARG A 288 18.04 20.28 8.48
C ARG A 288 18.76 19.10 9.14
N ARG A 289 19.17 18.10 8.36
CA ARG A 289 19.97 16.95 8.85
C ARG A 289 21.35 17.29 9.44
N ARG A 290 21.89 18.49 9.23
CA ARG A 290 23.17 18.93 9.84
C ARG A 290 22.96 19.70 11.14
N LEU A 291 21.72 20.09 11.43
CA LEU A 291 21.36 20.85 12.63
C LEU A 291 20.78 19.96 13.73
N ASP A 292 20.34 18.75 13.38
CA ASP A 292 19.95 17.66 14.27
C ASP A 292 21.15 16.74 14.57
#